data_AF-A0A560LCG2-F1
#
_entry.id   AF-A0A560LCG2-F1
#
_cell.length_a   1.000
_cell.length_b   1.000
_cell.length_c   1.000
_cell.angle_alpha   90.00
_cell.angle_beta   90.00
_cell.angle_gamma   90.00
#
_symmetry.space_group_name_H-M   'P 1'
#
loop_
_entity.id
_entity.type
_entity.pdbx_description
1 polymer ?
#
loop_
_entity_poly.entity_id
_entity_poly.type
_entity_poly.pdbx_seq_one_letter_code
_entity_poly.pdbx_strand_id
1 'polypeptide(L)' 'MDEVRQAAPNAVILNGQRVRFEIAGGNYRLIVMIHFRRQIVYVNFIGTHAEYDKVDALTVSMF' A
#
# COMPACT_ATOMS: atom_id res chain seq x y z
N MET A 1 1.50 3.05 13.03
CA MET A 1 1.56 1.79 12.23
C MET A 1 0.77 0.67 12.86
N ASP A 2 0.73 0.55 14.19
CA ASP A 2 -0.08 -0.47 14.85
C ASP A 2 -1.59 -0.31 14.58
N GLU A 3 -2.08 0.94 14.48
CA GLU A 3 -3.45 1.23 14.03
C GLU A 3 -3.76 0.64 12.64
N VAL A 4 -2.81 0.69 11.71
CA VAL A 4 -2.99 0.10 10.36
C VAL A 4 -3.11 -1.41 10.44
N ARG A 5 -2.29 -2.07 11.27
CA ARG A 5 -2.38 -3.53 11.47
C ARG A 5 -3.70 -3.95 12.11
N GLN A 6 -4.22 -3.15 13.04
CA GLN A 6 -5.51 -3.40 13.68
C GLN A 6 -6.68 -3.21 12.71
N ALA A 7 -6.66 -2.14 11.92
CA ALA A 7 -7.74 -1.81 10.99
C ALA A 7 -7.73 -2.68 9.72
N ALA A 8 -6.55 -3.09 9.25
CA ALA A 8 -6.36 -3.89 8.05
C ALA A 8 -5.36 -5.03 8.33
N PRO A 9 -5.83 -6.16 8.90
CA PRO A 9 -4.95 -7.27 9.31
C PRO A 9 -4.13 -7.89 8.18
N ASN A 10 -4.67 -7.86 6.95
CA ASN A 10 -4.01 -8.39 5.75
C ASN A 10 -3.07 -7.37 5.08
N ALA A 11 -2.97 -6.15 5.62
CA ALA A 11 -2.07 -5.15 5.10
C ALA A 11 -0.62 -5.48 5.47
N VAL A 12 0.29 -5.26 4.53
CA VAL A 12 1.73 -5.44 4.76
C VAL A 12 2.39 -4.07 4.79
N ILE A 13 2.97 -3.74 5.94
CA ILE A 13 3.78 -2.54 6.11
C ILE A 13 5.13 -2.80 5.44
N LEU A 14 5.41 -2.02 4.40
CA LEU A 14 6.64 -2.14 3.60
C LEU A 14 7.81 -1.40 4.27
N ASN A 15 7.52 -0.22 4.83
CA ASN A 15 8.47 0.56 5.62
C ASN A 15 7.72 1.51 6.58
N GLY A 16 8.43 2.45 7.21
CA GLY A 16 7.86 3.38 8.18
C GLY A 16 6.74 4.30 7.67
N GLN A 17 6.44 4.33 6.36
CA GLN A 17 5.39 5.17 5.77
C GLN A 17 4.57 4.48 4.67
N ARG A 18 5.06 3.40 4.07
CA ARG A 18 4.43 2.71 2.94
C ARG A 18 3.75 1.42 3.36
N VAL A 19 2.56 1.19 2.82
CA VAL A 19 1.73 0.02 3.12
C VAL A 19 1.15 -0.55 1.83
N ARG A 20 1.16 -1.88 1.72
CA ARG A 20 0.54 -2.65 0.65
C ARG A 20 -0.75 -3.31 1.16
N PHE A 21 -1.85 -3.08 0.46
CA PHE A 21 -3.14 -3.71 0.72
C PHE A 21 -3.50 -4.74 -0.35
N GLU A 22 -4.21 -5.78 0.07
CA GLU A 22 -5.01 -6.63 -0.81
C GLU A 22 -6.38 -6.01 -0.98
N ILE A 23 -6.82 -5.83 -2.23
CA ILE A 23 -8.15 -5.31 -2.52
C ILE A 23 -8.86 -6.20 -3.54
N ALA A 24 -10.18 -6.04 -3.66
CA ALA A 24 -11.03 -6.78 -4.59
C ALA A 24 -10.83 -8.32 -4.51
N GLY A 25 -10.89 -8.86 -3.30
CA GLY A 25 -10.73 -10.30 -3.05
C GLY A 25 -9.31 -10.83 -3.23
N GLY A 26 -8.29 -9.96 -3.15
CA GLY A 26 -6.88 -10.34 -3.28
C GLY A 26 -6.33 -10.29 -4.71
N ASN A 27 -7.17 -9.94 -5.69
CA ASN A 27 -6.79 -9.89 -7.10
C ASN A 27 -5.89 -8.69 -7.46
N TYR A 28 -5.89 -7.65 -6.63
CA TYR A 28 -5.15 -6.42 -6.85
C TYR A 28 -4.34 -6.02 -5.62
N ARG A 29 -3.26 -5.28 -5.86
CA ARG A 29 -2.43 -4.63 -4.84
C ARG A 29 -2.61 -3.12 -4.94
N LEU A 30 -2.80 -2.52 -3.78
CA LEU A 30 -2.78 -1.07 -3.59
C LEU A 30 -1.56 -0.73 -2.74
N ILE A 31 -0.66 0.09 -3.26
CA ILE A 31 0.43 0.66 -2.46
C ILE A 31 0.08 2.12 -2.16
N VAL A 32 0.16 2.46 -0.88
CA VAL A 32 0.01 3.84 -0.43
C VAL A 32 1.20 4.27 0.40
N MET A 33 1.42 5.58 0.43
CA MET A 33 2.27 6.27 1.39
C MET A 33 1.37 7.06 2.34
N ILE A 34 1.52 6.84 3.64
CA ILE A 34 0.72 7.48 4.69
C ILE A 34 1.55 8.55 5.37
N HIS A 35 1.06 9.79 5.34
CA HIS A 35 1.63 10.89 6.10
C HIS A 35 0.81 11.13 7.38
N PHE A 36 1.03 10.32 8.42
CA PHE A 36 0.22 10.30 9.65
C PHE A 36 -0.02 11.69 10.27
N ARG A 37 1.02 12.52 10.41
CA ARG A 37 0.89 13.87 11.00
C ARG A 37 -0.05 14.80 10.25
N ARG A 38 -0.19 14.59 8.94
CA ARG A 38 -1.05 15.40 8.06
C ARG A 38 -2.38 14.69 7.78
N GLN A 39 -2.53 13.44 8.22
CA GLN A 39 -3.68 12.58 7.93
C GLN A 39 -3.99 12.46 6.43
N ILE A 40 -2.94 12.44 5.59
CA ILE A 40 -3.05 12.26 4.14
C ILE A 40 -2.53 10.89 3.75
N VAL A 41 -3.25 10.24 2.83
CA VAL A 41 -2.84 9.00 2.17
C VAL A 41 -2.64 9.29 0.70
N TYR A 42 -1.44 9.00 0.19
CA TYR A 42 -1.14 9.07 -1.23
C TYR A 42 -1.27 7.68 -1.82
N VAL A 43 -2.05 7.55 -2.89
CA VAL A 43 -2.09 6.31 -3.68
C VAL A 43 -0.90 6.35 -4.62
N ASN A 44 0.03 5.40 -4.49
CA ASN A 44 1.23 5.35 -5.33
C ASN A 44 1.13 4.30 -6.43
N PHE A 45 0.28 3.28 -6.26
CA PHE A 45 0.07 2.21 -7.22
C PHE A 45 -1.27 1.50 -6.97
N ILE A 46 -1.97 1.14 -8.05
CA ILE A 46 -3.08 0.18 -8.06
C ILE A 46 -2.88 -0.72 -9.27
N GLY A 47 -2.89 -2.04 -9.08
CA GLY A 47 -2.77 -2.98 -10.18
C GLY A 47 -2.92 -4.43 -9.77
N THR A 48 -2.99 -5.32 -10.76
CA THR A 48 -3.03 -6.77 -10.59
C THR A 48 -1.74 -7.30 -9.95
N HIS A 49 -1.75 -8.57 -9.54
CA HIS A 49 -0.53 -9.22 -9.06
C HIS A 49 0.62 -9.16 -10.09
N ALA A 50 0.32 -9.42 -11.36
CA ALA A 50 1.31 -9.43 -12.42
C ALA A 50 1.88 -8.03 -12.73
N GLU A 51 1.11 -6.97 -12.52
CA GLU A 51 1.60 -5.59 -12.62
C GLU A 51 2.41 -5.20 -11.39
N TYR A 52 1.98 -5.65 -10.21
CA TYR A 52 2.70 -5.44 -8.96
C TYR A 52 4.10 -6.07 -9.00
N ASP A 53 4.24 -7.26 -9.58
CA ASP A 53 5.52 -7.97 -9.70
C ASP A 53 6.55 -7.22 -10.58
N LYS A 54 6.10 -6.23 -11.36
CA LYS A 54 6.95 -5.42 -12.26
C LYS A 54 7.38 -4.10 -11.64
N VAL A 55 6.92 -3.77 -10.43
CA VAL A 55 7.24 -2.51 -9.76
C VAL A 55 7.98 -2.76 -8.45
N ASP A 56 8.86 -1.83 -8.09
CA ASP A 56 9.43 -1.81 -6.74
C ASP A 56 8.47 -1.08 -5.79
N ALA A 57 7.89 -1.85 -4.87
CA ALA A 57 6.89 -1.36 -3.92
C ALA A 57 7.41 -0.27 -2.97
N LEU A 58 8.73 -0.17 -2.78
CA LEU A 58 9.36 0.85 -1.93
C LEU A 58 9.53 2.20 -2.65
N THR A 59 9.55 2.21 -3.99
CA THR A 59 9.91 3.39 -4.78
C THR A 59 8.84 3.83 -5.77
N VAL A 60 7.92 2.96 -6.20
CA VAL A 60 6.88 3.27 -7.20
C VAL A 60 6.05 4.50 -6.81
N SER A 61 5.81 5.43 -7.73
CA SER A 61 4.84 6.52 -7.56
C SER A 61 4.25 6.84 -8.93
N MET A 62 3.13 6.21 -9.25
CA MET A 62 2.45 6.38 -10.54
C MET A 62 1.47 7.55 -10.54
N PHE A 63 1.12 8.07 -9.37
CA PHE A 63 0.24 9.21 -9.16
C PHE A 63 0.90 10.23 -8.25
#